data_AF-A0A842XZ44-F1
#
_entry.id   AF-A0A842XZ44-F1
#
_cell.length_a   1.000
_cell.length_b   1.000
_cell.length_c   1.000
_cell.angle_alpha   90.00
_cell.angle_beta   90.00
_cell.angle_gamma   90.00
#
_symmetry.space_group_name_H-M   'P 1'
#
loop_
_entity.id
_entity.type
_entity.pdbx_description
1 polymer ?
#
loop_
_entity_poly.entity_id
_entity_poly.type
_entity_poly.pdbx_seq_one_letter_code
_entity_poly.pdbx_strand_id
1 'polypeptide(L)'
;MSEMSDILRKMGLFGVGLISLTKDKVEELSQEMVKKGEISQEEGKKFVQEVLSEKEQQLKHLEKQVNDKVKDFINKSGVVTRKDIQALEKKIDELEKKLQ
;
A
#
# COMPACT_ATOMS: atom_id res chain seq x y z
N MET A 1 12.75 -27.97 23.87
CA MET A 1 12.91 -27.58 22.45
C MET A 1 11.56 -27.26 21.78
N SER A 2 10.53 -26.85 22.52
CA SER A 2 9.14 -26.70 22.02
C SER A 2 8.67 -25.25 21.84
N GLU A 3 9.18 -24.30 22.63
CA GLU A 3 8.72 -22.91 22.59
C GLU A 3 9.15 -22.17 21.31
N MET A 4 10.40 -22.36 20.88
CA MET A 4 10.96 -21.68 19.71
C MET A 4 10.29 -22.11 18.39
N SER A 5 9.89 -23.39 18.30
CA SER A 5 9.18 -23.93 17.13
C SER A 5 7.75 -23.44 17.02
N ASP A 6 7.09 -23.21 18.17
CA ASP A 6 5.73 -22.66 18.19
C ASP A 6 5.72 -21.17 17.87
N ILE A 7 6.71 -20.42 18.33
CA ILE A 7 6.90 -19.01 17.94
C ILE A 7 7.21 -18.91 16.45
N LEU A 8 8.08 -19.76 15.90
CA LEU A 8 8.38 -19.79 14.46
C LEU A 8 7.21 -20.25 13.60
N ARG A 9 6.39 -21.20 14.05
CA ARG A 9 5.15 -21.59 13.36
C ARG A 9 4.11 -20.48 13.41
N LYS A 10 3.94 -19.81 14.56
CA LYS A 10 3.09 -18.63 14.67
C LYS A 10 3.63 -17.53 13.75
N MET A 11 4.92 -17.22 13.77
CA MET A 11 5.54 -16.25 12.85
C MET A 11 5.42 -16.65 11.37
N GLY A 12 5.46 -17.94 11.03
CA GLY A 12 5.25 -18.45 9.68
C GLY A 12 3.78 -18.35 9.23
N LEU A 13 2.83 -18.57 10.14
CA LEU A 13 1.41 -18.29 9.94
C LEU A 13 1.11 -16.78 9.92
N PHE A 14 1.92 -15.97 10.62
CA PHE A 14 1.98 -14.50 10.55
C PHE A 14 2.92 -14.00 9.44
N GLY A 15 3.48 -14.91 8.62
CA GLY A 15 4.48 -14.64 7.58
C GLY A 15 3.92 -13.94 6.35
N VAL A 16 2.78 -13.29 6.49
CA VAL A 16 2.05 -12.57 5.45
C VAL A 16 2.39 -11.07 5.54
N GLY A 17 3.67 -10.76 5.76
CA GLY A 17 4.22 -9.39 5.73
C GLY A 17 3.50 -8.33 6.58
N LEU A 18 3.90 -7.07 6.42
CA LEU A 18 3.23 -5.92 7.03
C LEU A 18 1.75 -5.77 6.61
N ILE A 19 1.35 -6.44 5.52
CA ILE A 19 0.00 -6.40 4.96
C ILE A 19 -1.00 -7.11 5.89
N SER A 20 -0.61 -8.23 6.51
CA SER A 20 -1.47 -8.99 7.42
C SER A 20 -1.45 -8.50 8.87
N LEU A 21 -0.61 -7.53 9.22
CA LEU A 21 -0.67 -6.88 10.53
C LEU A 21 -1.97 -6.07 10.63
N THR A 22 -2.92 -6.57 11.42
CA THR A 22 -4.14 -5.86 11.77
C THR A 22 -3.89 -4.97 12.99
N LYS A 23 -4.74 -3.95 13.16
CA LYS A 23 -4.71 -3.08 14.34
C LYS A 23 -4.74 -3.92 15.63
N ASP A 24 -5.64 -4.89 15.71
CA ASP A 24 -5.80 -5.76 16.87
C ASP A 24 -4.51 -6.53 17.22
N LYS A 25 -3.77 -7.00 16.20
CA LYS A 25 -2.49 -7.70 16.39
C LYS A 25 -1.39 -6.78 16.91
N VAL A 26 -1.33 -5.55 16.42
CA VAL A 26 -0.35 -4.56 16.86
C VAL A 26 -0.68 -4.10 18.29
N GLU A 27 -1.97 -3.96 18.62
CA GLU A 27 -2.42 -3.66 19.98
C GLU A 27 -2.11 -4.80 20.95
N GLU A 28 -2.32 -6.06 20.55
CA GLU A 28 -1.98 -7.24 21.36
C GLU A 28 -0.48 -7.28 21.68
N LEU A 29 0.37 -7.08 20.66
CA LEU A 29 1.83 -7.03 20.84
C LEU A 29 2.25 -5.89 21.77
N SER A 30 1.69 -4.70 21.56
CA SER A 30 1.95 -3.54 22.41
C SER A 30 1.56 -3.81 23.87
N GLN A 31 0.40 -4.41 24.10
CA GLN A 31 -0.04 -4.78 25.45
C GLN A 31 0.84 -5.85 26.10
N GLU A 32 1.36 -6.82 25.34
CA GLU A 32 2.31 -7.80 25.87
C GLU A 32 3.61 -7.14 26.33
N MET A 33 4.16 -6.21 25.55
CA MET A 33 5.40 -5.49 25.89
C MET A 33 5.20 -4.63 27.15
N VAL A 34 4.04 -3.97 27.27
CA VAL A 34 3.67 -3.24 28.49
C VAL A 34 3.58 -4.18 29.70
N LYS A 35 2.91 -5.33 29.56
CA LYS A 35 2.76 -6.31 30.65
C LYS A 35 4.10 -6.89 31.12
N LYS A 36 5.04 -7.07 30.20
CA LYS A 36 6.41 -7.52 30.48
C LYS A 36 7.27 -6.42 31.10
N GLY A 37 6.79 -5.17 31.14
CA GLY A 37 7.54 -4.01 31.62
C GLY A 37 8.64 -3.57 30.64
N GLU A 38 8.59 -4.01 29.39
CA GLU A 38 9.57 -3.66 28.35
C GLU A 38 9.37 -2.21 27.87
N ILE A 39 8.12 -1.74 27.88
CA ILE A 39 7.73 -0.38 27.50
C ILE A 39 6.64 0.14 28.46
N SER A 40 6.53 1.45 28.59
CA SER A 40 5.44 2.10 29.31
C SER A 40 4.12 2.03 28.51
N GLN A 41 2.99 2.27 29.20
CA GLN A 41 1.68 2.37 28.51
C GLN A 41 1.65 3.46 27.43
N GLU A 42 2.37 4.56 27.65
CA GLU A 42 2.42 5.68 26.71
C GLU A 42 3.21 5.30 25.46
N GLU A 43 4.37 4.68 25.64
CA GLU A 43 5.19 4.14 24.54
C GLU A 43 4.45 3.06 23.75
N GLY A 44 3.70 2.19 24.44
CA GLY A 44 2.85 1.19 23.79
C GLY A 44 1.79 1.79 22.87
N LYS A 45 1.10 2.85 23.31
CA LYS A 45 0.12 3.56 22.47
C LYS A 45 0.78 4.23 21.26
N LYS A 46 1.95 4.83 21.48
CA LYS A 46 2.72 5.48 20.42
C LYS A 46 3.20 4.47 19.36
N PHE A 47 3.71 3.32 19.79
CA PHE A 47 4.12 2.22 18.92
C PHE A 47 2.98 1.76 18.00
N VAL A 48 1.77 1.56 18.57
CA VAL A 48 0.60 1.18 17.76
C VAL A 48 0.30 2.23 16.69
N GLN A 49 0.32 3.51 17.05
CA GLN A 49 0.06 4.59 16.09
C GLN A 49 1.12 4.69 15.01
N GLU A 50 2.40 4.57 15.35
CA GLU A 50 3.51 4.64 14.39
C GLU A 50 3.41 3.52 13.35
N VAL A 51 3.21 2.27 13.81
CA VAL A 51 3.08 1.12 12.91
C VAL A 51 1.88 1.25 11.96
N LEU A 52 0.74 1.72 12.47
CA LEU A 52 -0.45 1.92 11.65
C LEU A 52 -0.27 3.06 10.63
N SER A 53 0.33 4.17 11.05
CA SER A 53 0.62 5.32 10.18
C SER A 53 1.61 4.94 9.07
N GLU A 54 2.68 4.22 9.41
CA GLU A 54 3.66 3.77 8.45
C GLU A 54 3.03 2.81 7.43
N LYS A 55 2.16 1.89 7.88
CA LYS A 55 1.39 1.01 6.99
C LYS A 55 0.57 1.80 5.98
N GLU A 56 -0.17 2.82 6.42
CA GLU A 56 -0.96 3.66 5.52
C GLU A 56 -0.11 4.39 4.48
N GLN A 57 1.05 4.90 4.88
CA GLN A 57 1.99 5.56 3.97
C GLN A 57 2.57 4.60 2.94
N GLN A 58 2.97 3.40 3.36
CA GLN A 58 3.47 2.36 2.47
C GLN A 58 2.41 1.90 1.47
N LEU A 59 1.15 1.74 1.89
CA LEU A 59 0.05 1.38 0.99
C LEU A 59 -0.19 2.45 -0.07
N LYS A 60 -0.23 3.74 0.31
CA LYS A 60 -0.37 4.85 -0.64
C LYS A 60 0.79 4.91 -1.63
N HIS A 61 2.01 4.69 -1.15
CA HIS A 61 3.19 4.67 -2.02
C HIS A 61 3.15 3.51 -3.03
N LEU A 62 2.75 2.31 -2.56
CA LEU A 62 2.56 1.15 -3.40
C LEU A 62 1.48 1.38 -4.47
N GLU A 63 0.32 1.92 -4.07
CA GLU A 63 -0.78 2.25 -4.98
C GLU A 63 -0.32 3.20 -6.08
N LYS A 64 0.45 4.24 -5.73
CA LYS A 64 1.04 5.16 -6.69
C LYS A 64 1.98 4.44 -7.65
N GLN A 65 2.91 3.63 -7.14
CA GLN A 65 3.85 2.90 -7.99
C GLN A 65 3.14 1.93 -8.95
N VAL A 66 2.10 1.26 -8.49
CA VAL A 66 1.29 0.36 -9.33
C VAL A 66 0.58 1.16 -10.42
N ASN A 67 -0.08 2.26 -10.07
CA ASN A 67 -0.76 3.12 -11.03
C ASN A 67 0.22 3.68 -12.09
N ASP A 68 1.39 4.14 -11.67
CA ASP A 68 2.42 4.65 -12.57
C ASP A 68 2.92 3.54 -13.52
N LYS A 69 3.20 2.34 -13.00
CA LYS A 69 3.61 1.19 -13.82
C LYS A 69 2.53 0.75 -14.81
N VAL A 70 1.27 0.71 -14.38
CA VAL A 70 0.14 0.35 -15.25
C VAL A 70 -0.02 1.38 -16.36
N LYS A 71 0.07 2.67 -16.02
CA LYS A 71 0.00 3.76 -17.00
C LYS A 71 1.15 3.69 -18.01
N ASP A 72 2.38 3.45 -17.54
CA ASP A 72 3.54 3.25 -18.40
C ASP A 72 3.38 2.03 -19.31
N PHE A 73 2.82 0.94 -18.80
CA PHE A 73 2.53 -0.24 -19.60
C PHE A 73 1.50 0.06 -20.69
N ILE A 74 0.40 0.72 -20.37
CA ILE A 74 -0.63 1.12 -21.34
C ILE A 74 -0.01 1.97 -22.44
N ASN A 75 0.77 3.00 -22.07
CA ASN A 75 1.46 3.88 -23.02
C ASN A 75 2.42 3.13 -23.94
N LYS A 76 3.13 2.11 -23.43
CA LYS A 76 4.10 1.31 -24.20
C LYS A 76 3.46 0.20 -25.03
N SER A 77 2.28 -0.27 -24.64
CA SER A 77 1.59 -1.41 -25.29
C SER A 77 0.87 -1.04 -26.59
N GLY A 78 0.85 0.24 -26.98
CA GLY A 78 0.13 0.71 -28.16
C GLY A 78 -1.39 0.77 -27.98
N VAL A 79 -1.89 0.62 -26.74
CA VAL A 79 -3.32 0.76 -26.43
C VAL A 79 -3.70 2.24 -26.52
N VAL A 80 -4.50 2.57 -27.52
CA VAL A 80 -5.07 3.91 -27.70
C VAL A 80 -6.06 4.19 -26.56
N THR A 81 -5.82 5.24 -25.78
CA THR A 81 -6.72 5.64 -24.70
C THR A 81 -7.89 6.47 -25.25
N ARG A 82 -9.00 6.56 -24.50
CA ARG A 82 -10.09 7.49 -24.86
C ARG A 82 -9.63 8.94 -24.99
N LYS A 83 -8.62 9.35 -24.21
CA LYS A 83 -8.04 10.69 -24.30
C LYS A 83 -7.35 10.92 -25.65
N ASP A 84 -6.66 9.91 -26.17
CA ASP A 84 -5.99 10.02 -27.46
C ASP A 84 -7.01 10.18 -28.60
N ILE A 85 -8.13 9.46 -28.53
CA ILE A 85 -9.25 9.58 -29.48
C ILE A 85 -9.86 10.99 -29.40
N GLN A 86 -10.16 11.50 -28.20
CA GLN A 86 -10.71 12.85 -28.04
C GLN A 86 -9.74 13.95 -28.51
N ALA A 87 -8.44 13.75 -28.30
CA ALA A 87 -7.43 14.67 -28.81
C ALA A 87 -7.35 14.66 -30.34
N LEU A 88 -7.55 13.50 -30.96
CA LEU A 88 -7.68 13.35 -32.42
C LEU A 88 -8.94 14.03 -32.95
N GLU A 89 -10.11 13.78 -32.34
CA GLU A 89 -11.38 14.44 -32.70
C GLU A 89 -11.25 15.96 -32.66
N LYS A 90 -10.68 16.52 -31.60
CA LYS A 90 -10.42 17.98 -31.52
C LYS A 90 -9.52 18.49 -32.64
N LYS A 91 -8.47 17.76 -32.99
CA LYS A 91 -7.57 18.16 -34.08
C LYS A 91 -8.28 18.10 -35.43
N ILE A 92 -9.16 17.12 -35.63
CA ILE A 92 -9.98 17.01 -36.84
C ILE A 92 -10.93 18.21 -36.92
N ASP A 93 -11.68 18.51 -35.85
CA ASP A 93 -12.57 19.67 -35.80
C ASP A 93 -11.84 21.00 -36.10
N GLU A 94 -10.63 21.18 -35.57
CA GLU A 94 -9.81 22.37 -35.83
C GLU A 94 -9.32 22.47 -37.27
N LEU A 95 -9.01 21.34 -37.91
CA LEU A 95 -8.61 21.29 -39.31
C LEU A 95 -9.80 21.52 -40.23
N GLU A 96 -10.95 20.94 -39.93
CA GLU A 96 -12.20 21.17 -40.68
C GLU A 96 -12.58 22.65 -40.66
N LYS A 97 -12.48 23.33 -39.51
CA LYS A 97 -12.72 24.78 -39.39
C LYS A 97 -11.74 25.66 -40.16
N LYS A 98 -10.56 25.16 -40.52
CA LYS A 98 -9.55 25.91 -41.31
C LYS A 98 -9.70 25.68 -42.81
N LEU A 99 -10.41 24.62 -43.20
CA LEU A 99 -10.68 24.27 -44.60
C LEU A 99 -12.03 24.81 -45.09
N GLN A 100 -12.89 25.24 -44.17
CA GLN A 100 -14.08 26.07 -44.44
C GLN A 100 -13.72 27.56 -44.45
#